data_AF-A0A4U7F8F3-F1
#
_entry.id   AF-A0A4U7F8F3-F1
#
_cell.length_a   1.000
_cell.length_b   1.000
_cell.length_c   1.000
_cell.angle_alpha   90.00
_cell.angle_beta   90.00
_cell.angle_gamma   90.00
#
_symmetry.space_group_name_H-M   'P 1'
#
loop_
_entity.id
_entity.type
_entity.pdbx_description
1 polymer ?
#
loop_
_entity_poly.entity_id
_entity_poly.type
_entity_poly.pdbx_seq_one_letter_code
_entity_poly.pdbx_strand_id
1 'polypeptide(L)'
;MARNDATTTRDEGVTAFNDRNYTEAIDPLETALSGYEDAEDGFAEAAGLAAEIDEESAADICETAVDETAIQADATSAALSAARAARNDADAETINGHIETFRSFREDAEAITVADADAVASALGLD
;
A
#
# COMPACT_ATOMS: atom_id res chain seq x y z
N MET A 1 9.52 7.79 1.41
CA MET A 1 10.31 6.76 0.67
C MET A 1 9.70 5.38 0.85
N ALA A 2 9.44 4.92 2.08
CA ALA A 2 8.87 3.58 2.37
C ALA A 2 7.67 3.17 1.49
N ARG A 3 6.61 3.98 1.37
CA ARG A 3 5.45 3.70 0.50
C ARG A 3 5.81 3.49 -0.98
N ASN A 4 6.68 4.33 -1.54
CA ASN A 4 7.08 4.24 -2.96
C ASN A 4 7.93 3.00 -3.22
N ASP A 5 8.80 2.65 -2.26
CA ASP A 5 9.62 1.44 -2.31
C ASP A 5 8.73 0.19 -2.19
N ALA A 6 7.74 0.20 -1.29
CA ALA A 6 6.73 -0.85 -1.15
C ALA A 6 5.93 -1.05 -2.44
N THR A 7 5.52 0.04 -3.08
CA THR A 7 4.79 0.02 -4.37
C THR A 7 5.62 -0.63 -5.47
N THR A 8 6.90 -0.27 -5.57
CA THR A 8 7.82 -0.87 -6.55
C THR A 8 7.98 -2.37 -6.29
N THR A 9 8.20 -2.76 -5.03
CA THR A 9 8.39 -4.16 -4.62
C THR A 9 7.12 -4.99 -4.88
N ARG A 10 5.94 -4.44 -4.60
CA ARG A 10 4.66 -5.08 -4.91
C ARG A 10 4.54 -5.36 -6.39
N ASP A 11 4.87 -4.39 -7.24
CA ASP A 11 4.76 -4.52 -8.69
C ASP A 11 5.73 -5.59 -9.24
N GLU A 12 6.90 -5.78 -8.63
CA GLU A 12 7.80 -6.92 -8.89
C GLU A 12 7.11 -8.25 -8.55
N GLY A 13 6.48 -8.36 -7.38
CA GLY A 13 5.74 -9.55 -6.97
C GLY A 13 4.55 -9.87 -7.87
N VAL A 14 3.78 -8.85 -8.28
CA VAL A 14 2.67 -8.99 -9.25
C VAL A 14 3.21 -9.42 -10.62
N THR A 15 4.36 -8.91 -11.05
CA THR A 15 5.01 -9.33 -12.30
C THR A 15 5.39 -10.81 -12.25
N ALA A 16 6.05 -11.24 -11.18
CA ALA A 16 6.40 -12.64 -10.97
C ALA A 16 5.15 -13.56 -10.93
N PHE A 17 4.07 -13.10 -10.29
CA PHE A 17 2.79 -13.83 -10.29
C PHE A 17 2.23 -14.00 -11.71
N ASN A 18 2.22 -12.93 -12.52
CA ASN A 18 1.74 -12.97 -13.89
C ASN A 18 2.59 -13.88 -14.80
N ASP A 19 3.89 -13.99 -14.52
CA ASP A 19 4.81 -14.93 -15.18
C ASP A 19 4.68 -16.37 -14.67
N ARG A 20 3.73 -16.62 -13.76
CA ARG A 20 3.46 -17.92 -13.10
C ARG A 20 4.59 -18.40 -12.19
N ASN A 21 5.48 -17.51 -11.78
CA ASN A 21 6.52 -17.77 -10.80
C ASN A 21 5.98 -17.55 -9.38
N TYR A 22 4.94 -18.30 -8.99
CA TYR A 22 4.16 -18.03 -7.77
C TYR A 22 4.98 -18.09 -6.48
N THR A 23 6.02 -18.92 -6.42
CA THR A 23 6.93 -18.98 -5.26
C THR A 23 7.77 -17.70 -5.17
N GLU A 24 8.28 -17.21 -6.31
CA GLU A 24 9.10 -15.99 -6.38
C GLU A 24 8.26 -14.72 -6.20
N ALA A 25 6.95 -14.80 -6.41
CA ALA A 25 6.02 -13.71 -6.15
C ALA A 25 5.77 -13.46 -4.65
N ILE A 26 5.92 -14.48 -3.79
CA ILE A 26 5.53 -14.39 -2.37
C ILE A 26 6.44 -13.44 -1.60
N ASP A 27 7.76 -13.64 -1.65
CA ASP A 27 8.73 -12.84 -0.90
C ASP A 27 8.62 -11.32 -1.17
N PRO A 28 8.55 -10.84 -2.44
CA PRO A 28 8.35 -9.41 -2.70
C PRO A 28 6.98 -8.91 -2.25
N LEU A 29 5.91 -9.71 -2.34
CA LEU A 29 4.59 -9.30 -1.84
C LEU A 29 4.56 -9.20 -0.31
N GLU A 30 5.22 -10.10 0.40
CA GLU A 30 5.39 -10.01 1.86
C GLU A 30 6.22 -8.79 2.27
N THR A 31 7.31 -8.54 1.54
CA THR A 31 8.18 -7.37 1.77
C THR A 31 7.42 -6.07 1.52
N ALA A 32 6.66 -6.00 0.43
CA ALA A 32 5.83 -4.85 0.10
C ALA A 32 4.74 -4.61 1.14
N LEU A 33 4.08 -5.68 1.62
CA LEU A 33 3.06 -5.58 2.67
C LEU A 33 3.64 -4.95 3.93
N SER A 34 4.76 -5.46 4.42
CA SER A 34 5.46 -4.88 5.58
C SER A 34 5.86 -3.43 5.33
N GLY A 35 6.30 -3.09 4.12
CA GLY A 35 6.68 -1.72 3.76
C GLY A 35 5.50 -0.75 3.72
N TYR A 36 4.28 -1.22 3.40
CA TYR A 36 3.07 -0.42 3.51
C TYR A 36 2.64 -0.25 4.96
N GLU A 37 2.66 -1.31 5.78
CA GLU A 37 2.35 -1.24 7.22
C GLU A 37 3.30 -0.25 7.94
N ASP A 38 4.61 -0.33 7.67
CA ASP A 38 5.59 0.63 8.22
C ASP A 38 5.33 2.07 7.76
N ALA A 39 4.89 2.26 6.52
CA ALA A 39 4.57 3.59 5.99
C ALA A 39 3.27 4.16 6.61
N GLU A 40 2.27 3.32 6.82
CA GLU A 40 1.01 3.67 7.48
C GLU A 40 1.28 4.16 8.90
N ASP A 41 2.04 3.39 9.69
CA ASP A 41 2.46 3.77 11.04
C ASP A 41 3.20 5.12 11.05
N GLY A 42 4.11 5.32 10.09
CA GLY A 42 4.86 6.58 9.95
C GLY A 42 3.97 7.78 9.62
N PHE A 43 2.95 7.63 8.78
CA PHE A 43 1.99 8.69 8.50
C PHE A 43 1.06 8.95 9.69
N ALA A 44 0.64 7.91 10.41
CA ALA A 44 -0.17 8.07 11.62
C ALA A 44 0.57 8.82 12.73
N GLU A 45 1.86 8.50 12.93
CA GLU A 45 2.72 9.25 13.85
C GLU A 45 2.85 10.72 13.43
N ALA A 46 3.08 10.97 12.13
CA ALA A 46 3.18 12.33 11.60
C ALA A 46 1.87 13.14 11.77
N ALA A 47 0.72 12.52 11.54
CA ALA A 47 -0.59 13.13 11.77
C ALA A 47 -0.76 13.53 13.25
N GLY A 48 -0.41 12.62 14.17
CA GLY A 48 -0.45 12.89 15.60
C GLY A 48 0.45 14.06 16.01
N LEU A 49 1.69 14.10 15.49
CA LEU A 49 2.62 15.20 15.75
C LEU A 49 2.13 16.53 15.19
N ALA A 50 1.56 16.54 13.98
CA ALA A 50 0.99 17.75 13.37
C ALA A 50 -0.20 18.28 14.19
N ALA A 51 -1.08 17.40 14.65
CA ALA A 51 -2.19 17.77 15.52
C ALA A 51 -1.72 18.31 16.89
N GLU A 52 -0.63 17.78 17.45
CA GLU A 52 -0.05 18.26 18.70
C GLU A 52 0.51 19.69 18.61
N ILE A 53 0.90 20.14 17.41
CA ILE A 53 1.42 21.49 17.16
C ILE A 53 0.38 22.43 16.54
N ASP A 54 -0.91 22.06 16.58
CA ASP A 54 -2.04 22.81 16.02
C ASP A 54 -1.96 23.04 14.48
N GLU A 55 -1.25 22.17 13.75
CA GLU A 55 -1.14 22.21 12.29
C GLU A 55 -2.18 21.28 11.62
N GLU A 56 -3.46 21.64 11.75
CA GLU A 56 -4.62 20.83 11.28
C GLU A 56 -4.50 20.43 9.80
N SER A 57 -4.03 21.31 8.92
CA SER A 57 -3.88 21.00 7.50
C SER A 57 -2.81 19.94 7.23
N ALA A 58 -1.73 19.90 8.02
CA ALA A 58 -0.71 18.87 7.89
C ALA A 58 -1.21 17.53 8.46
N ALA A 59 -1.97 17.57 9.55
CA ALA A 59 -2.62 16.39 10.11
C ALA A 59 -3.57 15.75 9.08
N ASP A 60 -4.47 16.53 8.46
CA ASP A 60 -5.41 16.05 7.44
C ASP A 60 -4.70 15.38 6.24
N ILE A 61 -3.57 15.94 5.80
CA ILE A 61 -2.76 15.37 4.72
C ILE A 61 -2.19 14.02 5.13
N CYS A 62 -1.63 13.93 6.33
CA CYS A 62 -1.08 12.68 6.85
C CYS A 62 -2.16 11.63 7.06
N GLU A 63 -3.34 11.98 7.57
CA GLU A 63 -4.48 11.06 7.70
C GLU A 63 -4.96 10.54 6.34
N THR A 64 -5.02 11.40 5.33
CA THR A 64 -5.33 10.96 3.95
C THR A 64 -4.28 9.97 3.42
N ALA A 65 -3.01 10.17 3.77
CA ALA A 65 -1.94 9.25 3.40
C ALA A 65 -2.02 7.92 4.15
N VAL A 66 -2.46 7.91 5.42
CA VAL A 66 -2.78 6.68 6.18
C VAL A 66 -3.86 5.89 5.46
N ASP A 67 -4.99 6.52 5.14
CA ASP A 67 -6.12 5.83 4.50
C ASP A 67 -5.74 5.19 3.16
N GLU A 68 -5.00 5.90 2.30
CA GLU A 68 -4.54 5.33 1.02
C GLU A 68 -3.55 4.19 1.24
N THR A 69 -2.61 4.35 2.18
CA THR A 69 -1.57 3.35 2.43
C THR A 69 -2.17 2.06 3.00
N ALA A 70 -3.17 2.17 3.87
CA ALA A 70 -3.91 1.03 4.41
C ALA A 70 -4.59 0.23 3.28
N ILE A 71 -5.24 0.91 2.32
CA ILE A 71 -5.87 0.24 1.18
C ILE A 71 -4.80 -0.45 0.29
N GLN A 72 -3.62 0.15 0.12
CA GLN A 72 -2.52 -0.49 -0.61
C GLN A 72 -1.97 -1.74 0.11
N ALA A 73 -1.94 -1.73 1.44
CA ALA A 73 -1.60 -2.91 2.24
C ALA A 73 -2.65 -4.01 2.04
N ASP A 74 -3.94 -3.69 2.11
CA ASP A 74 -5.03 -4.63 1.85
C ASP A 74 -4.99 -5.21 0.43
N ALA A 75 -4.73 -4.37 -0.58
CA ALA A 75 -4.50 -4.82 -1.95
C ALA A 75 -3.35 -5.83 -2.00
N THR A 76 -2.21 -5.50 -1.40
CA THR A 76 -1.01 -6.34 -1.41
C THR A 76 -1.24 -7.67 -0.69
N SER A 77 -1.99 -7.66 0.42
CA SER A 77 -2.42 -8.85 1.14
C SER A 77 -3.30 -9.76 0.28
N ALA A 78 -4.21 -9.20 -0.52
CA ALA A 78 -5.00 -9.95 -1.49
C ALA A 78 -4.13 -10.57 -2.60
N ALA A 79 -3.16 -9.82 -3.14
CA ALA A 79 -2.20 -10.35 -4.12
C ALA A 79 -1.34 -11.49 -3.53
N LEU A 80 -0.88 -11.35 -2.29
CA LEU A 80 -0.15 -12.39 -1.57
C LEU A 80 -1.00 -13.65 -1.36
N SER A 81 -2.29 -13.47 -1.03
CA SER A 81 -3.25 -14.56 -0.92
C SER A 81 -3.44 -15.28 -2.26
N ALA A 82 -3.53 -14.54 -3.37
CA ALA A 82 -3.58 -15.13 -4.72
C ALA A 82 -2.33 -15.94 -5.03
N ALA A 83 -1.13 -15.40 -4.75
CA ALA A 83 0.15 -16.08 -4.98
C ALA A 83 0.27 -17.37 -4.16
N ARG A 84 -0.11 -17.34 -2.89
CA ARG A 84 -0.11 -18.52 -2.01
C ARG A 84 -1.14 -19.56 -2.47
N ALA A 85 -2.34 -19.14 -2.87
CA ALA A 85 -3.36 -20.03 -3.41
C ALA A 85 -2.89 -20.73 -4.69
N ALA A 86 -2.31 -19.97 -5.63
CA ALA A 86 -1.76 -20.50 -6.88
C ALA A 86 -0.59 -21.47 -6.64
N ARG A 87 0.32 -21.13 -5.71
CA ARG A 87 1.42 -22.03 -5.31
C ARG A 87 0.93 -23.36 -4.74
N ASN A 88 -0.21 -23.35 -4.05
CA ASN A 88 -0.79 -24.53 -3.43
C ASN A 88 -1.82 -25.24 -4.34
N ASP A 89 -1.81 -24.96 -5.65
CA ASP A 89 -2.71 -25.55 -6.66
C ASP A 89 -4.20 -25.41 -6.30
N ALA A 90 -4.59 -24.28 -5.68
CA ALA A 90 -5.99 -23.96 -5.46
C ALA A 90 -6.75 -23.83 -6.79
N ASP A 91 -8.07 -24.00 -6.75
CA ASP A 91 -8.90 -23.83 -7.94
C ASP A 91 -8.89 -22.38 -8.46
N ALA A 92 -9.22 -22.25 -9.75
CA ALA A 92 -9.20 -20.96 -10.44
C ALA A 92 -10.21 -19.97 -9.86
N GLU A 93 -11.33 -20.44 -9.27
CA GLU A 93 -12.32 -19.56 -8.65
C GLU A 93 -11.71 -18.86 -7.42
N THR A 94 -11.05 -19.63 -6.56
CA THR A 94 -10.32 -19.12 -5.39
C THR A 94 -9.24 -18.11 -5.77
N ILE A 95 -8.39 -18.44 -6.74
CA ILE A 95 -7.30 -17.56 -7.18
C ILE A 95 -7.87 -16.27 -7.79
N ASN A 96 -8.88 -16.38 -8.66
CA ASN A 96 -9.48 -15.23 -9.32
C ASN A 96 -10.20 -14.31 -8.32
N GLY A 97 -10.84 -14.86 -7.29
CA GLY A 97 -11.46 -14.06 -6.23
C GLY A 97 -10.45 -13.12 -5.55
N HIS A 98 -9.25 -13.62 -5.23
CA HIS A 98 -8.20 -12.77 -4.67
C HIS A 98 -7.67 -11.71 -5.67
N ILE A 99 -7.57 -12.05 -6.96
CA ILE A 99 -7.16 -11.10 -8.00
C ILE A 99 -8.21 -9.98 -8.16
N GLU A 100 -9.50 -10.31 -8.10
CA GLU A 100 -10.59 -9.34 -8.15
C GLU A 100 -10.56 -8.41 -6.94
N THR A 101 -10.36 -8.95 -5.73
CA THR A 101 -10.16 -8.15 -4.52
C THR A 101 -8.96 -7.21 -4.63
N PHE A 102 -7.81 -7.70 -5.09
CA PHE A 102 -6.62 -6.88 -5.33
C PHE A 102 -6.91 -5.71 -6.28
N ARG A 103 -7.61 -5.97 -7.39
CA ARG A 103 -7.95 -4.94 -8.38
C ARG A 103 -8.91 -3.91 -7.80
N SER A 104 -9.90 -4.34 -7.03
CA SER A 104 -10.86 -3.43 -6.38
C SER A 104 -10.12 -2.48 -5.44
N PHE A 105 -9.28 -2.99 -4.54
CA PHE A 105 -8.54 -2.13 -3.61
C PHE A 105 -7.56 -1.20 -4.33
N ARG A 106 -6.92 -1.65 -5.42
CA ARG A 106 -6.09 -0.75 -6.23
C ARG A 106 -6.88 0.40 -6.84
N GLU A 107 -8.09 0.15 -7.32
CA GLU A 107 -8.98 1.19 -7.84
C GLU A 107 -9.39 2.17 -6.73
N ASP A 108 -9.73 1.65 -5.54
CA ASP A 108 -10.08 2.48 -4.38
C ASP A 108 -8.90 3.36 -3.92
N ALA A 109 -7.68 2.82 -3.86
CA ALA A 109 -6.49 3.59 -3.52
C ALA A 109 -6.14 4.65 -4.57
N GLU A 110 -6.29 4.32 -5.87
CA GLU A 110 -6.05 5.27 -6.97
C GLU A 110 -7.07 6.44 -6.98
N ALA A 111 -8.23 6.27 -6.33
CA ALA A 111 -9.20 7.35 -6.13
C ALA A 111 -8.79 8.35 -5.03
N ILE A 112 -7.84 7.99 -4.17
CA ILE A 112 -7.33 8.86 -3.10
C ILE A 112 -6.10 9.61 -3.60
N THR A 113 -6.18 10.93 -3.60
CA THR A 113 -5.03 11.78 -3.94
C THR A 113 -4.18 12.00 -2.69
N VAL A 114 -3.03 11.34 -2.61
CA VAL A 114 -2.03 11.59 -1.58
C VAL A 114 -1.21 12.82 -1.98
N ALA A 115 -1.17 13.82 -1.11
CA ALA A 115 -0.39 15.03 -1.36
C ALA A 115 1.12 14.74 -1.26
N ASP A 116 1.91 15.35 -2.12
CA ASP A 116 3.37 15.19 -2.13
C ASP A 116 4.02 15.82 -0.89
N ALA A 117 5.27 15.43 -0.60
CA ALA A 117 6.04 15.98 0.52
C ALA A 117 6.18 17.51 0.48
N ASP A 118 6.20 18.11 -0.71
CA ASP A 118 6.20 19.56 -0.88
C ASP A 118 4.89 20.20 -0.39
N ALA A 119 3.74 19.53 -0.57
CA ALA A 119 2.46 20.03 -0.07
C ALA A 119 2.40 19.98 1.48
N VAL A 120 3.01 18.95 2.08
CA VAL A 120 3.18 18.87 3.54
C VAL A 120 4.11 19.97 4.04
N ALA A 121 5.24 20.21 3.37
CA ALA A 121 6.18 21.26 3.72
C ALA A 121 5.55 22.66 3.63
N SER A 122 4.80 22.93 2.55
CA SER A 122 4.00 24.15 2.41
C SER A 122 2.94 24.30 3.51
N ALA A 123 2.24 23.22 3.88
CA ALA A 123 1.24 23.24 4.95
C ALA A 123 1.86 23.59 6.31
N LEU A 124 3.07 23.10 6.58
CA LEU A 124 3.84 23.39 7.79
C LEU A 124 4.58 24.74 7.76
N GLY A 125 4.45 25.52 6.68
CA GLY A 125 5.12 26.81 6.54
C GLY A 125 6.65 26.70 6.44
N LEU A 126 7.17 25.59 5.91
CA LEU A 126 8.60 25.29 5.80
C LEU A 126 9.22 25.66 4.43
N ASP A 127 8.47 26.38 3.59
CA ASP A 127 8.89 26.86 2.26
C ASP A 127 9.95 27.99 2.29
#